data_AF-A0A379EBI6-F1
#
_entry.id   AF-A0A379EBI6-F1
#
_cell.length_a   1.000
_cell.length_b   1.000
_cell.length_c   1.000
_cell.angle_alpha   90.00
_cell.angle_beta   90.00
_cell.angle_gamma   90.00
#
_symmetry.space_group_name_H-M   'P 1'
#
loop_
_entity.id
_entity.type
_entity.pdbx_description
1 polymer ?
#
loop_
_entity_poly.entity_id
_entity_poly.type
_entity_poly.pdbx_seq_one_letter_code
_entity_poly.pdbx_strand_id
1 'polypeptide(L)'
;MHTREEQLRAFSRLLDVLDRLRVECPWDRKQTNESLRINTIEEVYELSEALLADDPAEIKKELGDVLLHVCFYSKIASEQGRFDLADVADGIAEKLIFRHPHIYGDVKADTPEAVERKLGANQAEGERRQQNCFERCARLPALPDQSHTHTGQSPWRRFRLG
;
A
#
# COMPACT_ATOMS: atom_id res chain seq x y z
N MET A 1 -7.40 -11.58 -19.80
CA MET A 1 -6.57 -11.35 -18.59
C MET A 1 -5.11 -11.45 -18.98
N HIS A 2 -4.25 -10.64 -18.36
CA HIS A 2 -2.81 -10.60 -18.69
C HIS A 2 -2.05 -11.82 -18.16
N THR A 3 -0.97 -12.21 -18.83
CA THR A 3 -0.05 -13.23 -18.32
C THR A 3 0.79 -12.68 -17.16
N ARG A 4 1.42 -13.56 -16.36
CA ARG A 4 2.35 -13.14 -15.30
C ARG A 4 3.49 -12.28 -15.85
N GLU A 5 4.00 -12.63 -17.03
CA GLU A 5 5.06 -11.90 -17.69
C GLU A 5 4.63 -10.48 -18.09
N GLU A 6 3.41 -10.33 -18.62
CA GLU A 6 2.82 -9.03 -18.93
C GLU A 6 2.60 -8.18 -17.68
N GLN A 7 2.15 -8.79 -16.58
CA GLN A 7 1.98 -8.11 -15.29
C GLN A 7 3.32 -7.59 -14.76
N LEU A 8 4.38 -8.41 -14.80
CA LEU A 8 5.71 -8.00 -14.37
C LEU A 8 6.28 -6.88 -15.24
N ARG A 9 6.08 -6.94 -16.56
CA ARG A 9 6.45 -5.83 -17.47
C ARG A 9 5.71 -4.54 -17.15
N ALA A 10 4.40 -4.61 -16.90
CA ALA A 10 3.61 -3.45 -16.54
C ALA A 10 4.07 -2.84 -15.21
N PHE A 11 4.41 -3.68 -14.24
CA PHE A 11 4.95 -3.25 -12.96
C PHE A 11 6.35 -2.64 -13.09
N SER A 12 7.26 -3.25 -13.86
CA SER A 12 8.57 -2.66 -14.19
C SER A 12 8.43 -1.26 -14.78
N ARG A 13 7.51 -1.08 -15.73
CA ARG A 13 7.23 0.22 -16.34
C ARG A 13 6.77 1.27 -15.32
N LEU A 14 5.97 0.88 -14.31
CA LEU A 14 5.58 1.79 -13.23
C LEU A 14 6.82 2.27 -12.45
N LEU A 15 7.74 1.36 -12.13
CA LEU A 15 8.97 1.71 -11.41
C LEU A 15 9.86 2.64 -12.24
N ASP A 16 10.00 2.37 -13.54
CA ASP A 16 10.77 3.23 -14.45
C ASP A 16 10.18 4.66 -14.52
N VAL A 17 8.84 4.77 -14.57
CA VAL A 17 8.15 6.07 -14.55
C VAL A 17 8.41 6.79 -13.23
N LEU A 18 8.27 6.10 -12.09
CA LEU A 18 8.48 6.68 -10.77
C LEU A 18 9.93 7.16 -10.59
N ASP A 19 10.90 6.35 -11.02
CA ASP A 19 12.32 6.70 -10.99
C ASP A 19 12.60 7.97 -11.79
N ARG A 20 12.02 8.06 -12.99
CA ARG A 20 12.11 9.26 -13.81
C ARG A 20 11.46 10.47 -13.15
N LEU A 21 10.28 10.32 -12.54
CA LEU A 21 9.60 11.41 -11.83
C LEU A 21 10.43 11.94 -10.65
N ARG A 22 11.03 11.05 -9.84
CA ARG A 22 11.91 11.46 -8.74
C ARG A 22 13.12 12.27 -9.21
N VAL A 23 13.61 11.99 -10.42
CA VAL A 23 14.74 12.72 -11.00
C VAL A 23 14.32 13.98 -11.74
N GLU A 24 13.25 13.95 -12.54
CA GLU A 24 12.90 15.04 -13.47
C GLU A 24 11.86 16.01 -12.91
N CYS A 25 10.89 15.53 -12.12
CA CYS A 25 9.81 16.35 -11.61
C CYS A 25 10.20 17.01 -10.27
N PRO A 26 10.28 18.36 -10.19
CA PRO A 26 10.63 19.04 -8.94
C PRO A 26 9.62 18.78 -7.81
N TRP A 27 8.37 18.51 -8.16
CA TRP A 27 7.31 18.25 -7.19
C TRP A 27 7.38 16.83 -6.61
N ASP A 28 7.64 15.82 -7.45
CA ASP A 28 7.83 14.45 -6.96
C ASP A 28 9.11 14.34 -6.15
N ARG A 29 10.20 14.98 -6.60
CA ARG A 29 11.50 14.97 -5.93
C ARG A 29 11.46 15.51 -4.48
N LYS A 30 10.63 16.51 -4.21
CA LYS A 30 10.52 17.12 -2.87
C LYS A 30 9.64 16.34 -1.89
N GLN A 31 8.94 15.29 -2.33
CA GLN A 31 8.08 14.50 -1.45
C GLN A 31 8.92 13.76 -0.41
N THR A 32 8.38 13.68 0.81
CA THR A 32 8.92 12.93 1.95
C THR A 32 7.88 11.97 2.51
N ASN A 33 8.27 11.09 3.43
CA ASN A 33 7.33 10.17 4.06
C ASN A 33 6.19 10.92 4.77
N GLU A 34 6.51 12.05 5.40
CA GLU A 34 5.57 12.87 6.15
C GLU A 34 4.59 13.59 5.24
N SER A 35 5.04 14.08 4.08
CA SER A 35 4.15 14.76 3.13
C SER A 35 3.19 13.79 2.45
N LEU A 36 3.64 12.57 2.14
CA LEU A 36 2.83 11.53 1.50
C LEU A 36 1.81 10.89 2.44
N ARG A 37 2.10 10.82 3.74
CA ARG A 37 1.28 10.10 4.73
C ARG A 37 -0.19 10.48 4.69
N ILE A 38 -0.50 11.78 4.55
CA ILE A 38 -1.89 12.26 4.54
C ILE A 38 -2.60 11.78 3.28
N ASN A 39 -1.96 11.93 2.12
CA ASN A 39 -2.50 11.46 0.85
C ASN A 39 -2.69 9.94 0.86
N THR A 40 -1.78 9.17 1.44
CA THR A 40 -1.97 7.72 1.58
C THR A 40 -3.23 7.36 2.37
N ILE A 41 -3.58 8.13 3.40
CA ILE A 41 -4.82 7.91 4.15
C ILE A 41 -6.03 8.22 3.26
N GLU A 42 -5.99 9.35 2.54
CA GLU A 42 -7.06 9.75 1.60
C GLU A 42 -7.34 8.65 0.57
N GLU A 43 -6.33 8.15 -0.15
CA GLU A 43 -6.56 7.13 -1.21
C GLU A 43 -7.05 5.79 -0.64
N VAL A 44 -6.70 5.45 0.61
CA VAL A 44 -7.25 4.25 1.26
C VAL A 44 -8.73 4.43 1.62
N TYR A 45 -9.15 5.65 1.98
CA TYR A 45 -10.58 5.95 2.16
C TYR A 45 -11.33 5.93 0.83
N GLU A 46 -10.77 6.52 -0.23
CA GLU A 46 -11.38 6.47 -1.58
C GLU A 46 -11.50 5.03 -2.09
N LEU A 47 -10.47 4.19 -1.88
CA LEU A 47 -10.56 2.75 -2.16
C LEU A 47 -11.69 2.08 -1.36
N SER A 48 -11.85 2.42 -0.08
CA SER A 48 -12.93 1.88 0.74
C SER A 48 -14.31 2.30 0.23
N GLU A 49 -14.47 3.55 -0.21
CA GLU A 49 -15.70 4.04 -0.82
C GLU A 49 -16.02 3.32 -2.13
N ALA A 50 -15.02 3.15 -3.00
CA ALA A 50 -15.16 2.43 -4.27
C ALA A 50 -15.57 0.95 -4.06
N LEU A 51 -15.02 0.29 -3.04
CA LEU A 51 -15.41 -1.07 -2.65
C LEU A 51 -16.85 -1.14 -2.13
N LEU A 52 -17.29 -0.17 -1.33
CA LEU A 52 -18.67 -0.10 -0.85
C LEU A 52 -19.67 0.15 -1.98
N ALA A 53 -19.26 0.90 -2.99
CA ALA A 53 -20.07 1.19 -4.18
C ALA A 53 -20.07 0.05 -5.21
N ASP A 54 -19.22 -0.99 -5.04
CA ASP A 54 -18.98 -2.07 -6.00
C ASP A 54 -18.70 -1.52 -7.42
N ASP A 55 -17.88 -0.45 -7.51
CA ASP A 55 -17.50 0.17 -8.78
C ASP A 55 -16.12 -0.35 -9.22
N PRO A 56 -16.04 -1.27 -10.20
CA PRO A 56 -14.77 -1.87 -10.60
C PRO A 56 -13.81 -0.88 -11.26
N ALA A 57 -14.31 0.22 -11.84
CA ALA A 57 -13.48 1.23 -12.48
C ALA A 57 -12.76 2.06 -11.42
N GLU A 58 -13.50 2.53 -10.41
CA GLU A 58 -12.90 3.27 -9.29
C GLU A 58 -12.03 2.36 -8.42
N ILE A 59 -12.44 1.11 -8.13
CA ILE A 59 -11.60 0.15 -7.39
C ILE A 59 -10.23 -0.01 -8.06
N LYS A 60 -10.21 -0.18 -9.39
CA LYS A 60 -8.96 -0.34 -10.15
C LYS A 60 -8.09 0.93 -10.08
N LYS A 61 -8.70 2.11 -10.12
CA LYS A 61 -8.01 3.40 -10.03
C LYS A 61 -7.39 3.58 -8.65
N GLU A 62 -8.18 3.43 -7.59
CA GLU A 62 -7.71 3.65 -6.22
C GLU A 62 -6.69 2.59 -5.76
N LEU A 63 -6.80 1.34 -6.24
CA LEU A 63 -5.74 0.34 -6.07
C LEU A 63 -4.41 0.78 -6.70
N GLY A 64 -4.47 1.48 -7.84
CA GLY A 64 -3.31 2.08 -8.49
C GLY A 64 -2.69 3.18 -7.64
N ASP A 65 -3.49 4.06 -7.06
CA ASP A 65 -3.02 5.18 -6.24
C ASP A 65 -2.41 4.70 -4.90
N VAL A 66 -3.00 3.68 -4.28
CA VAL A 66 -2.40 3.01 -3.12
C VAL A 66 -1.08 2.33 -3.49
N LEU A 67 -1.03 1.63 -4.63
CA LEU A 67 0.20 0.98 -5.13
C LEU A 67 1.31 2.01 -5.42
N LEU A 68 0.96 3.16 -6.00
CA LEU A 68 1.88 4.26 -6.24
C LEU A 68 2.54 4.70 -4.95
N HIS A 69 1.78 4.92 -3.88
CA HIS A 69 2.33 5.30 -2.58
C HIS A 69 3.29 4.25 -2.02
N VAL A 70 2.98 2.95 -2.12
CA VAL A 70 3.90 1.87 -1.69
C VAL A 70 5.23 1.94 -2.46
N CYS A 71 5.17 2.12 -3.78
CA CYS A 71 6.37 2.26 -4.61
C CYS A 71 7.16 3.53 -4.23
N PHE A 72 6.46 4.64 -3.97
CA PHE A 72 7.07 5.92 -3.61
C PHE A 72 7.82 5.87 -2.28
N TYR A 73 7.23 5.28 -1.24
CA TYR A 73 7.92 5.08 0.05
C TYR A 73 9.15 4.20 -0.11
N SER A 74 9.03 3.13 -0.89
CA SER A 74 10.16 2.22 -1.17
C SER A 74 11.29 2.93 -1.92
N LYS A 75 10.95 3.81 -2.87
CA LYS A 75 11.92 4.63 -3.60
C LYS A 75 12.63 5.63 -2.69
N ILE A 76 11.88 6.36 -1.84
CA ILE A 76 12.48 7.29 -0.86
C ILE A 76 13.41 6.55 0.11
N ALA A 77 13.03 5.35 0.56
CA ALA A 77 13.88 4.54 1.42
C ALA A 77 15.17 4.06 0.72
N SER A 78 15.06 3.70 -0.56
CA SER A 78 16.19 3.28 -1.40
C SER A 78 17.18 4.42 -1.59
N GLU A 79 16.70 5.64 -1.85
CA GLU A 79 17.53 6.85 -1.94
C GLU A 79 18.29 7.16 -0.64
N GLN A 80 17.78 6.69 0.50
CA GLN A 80 18.42 6.81 1.82
C GLN A 80 19.32 5.62 2.17
N GLY A 81 19.49 4.65 1.26
CA GLY A 81 20.28 3.44 1.49
C GLY A 81 19.73 2.53 2.59
N ARG A 82 18.40 2.51 2.79
CA ARG A 82 17.75 1.77 3.88
C ARG A 82 17.18 0.42 3.44
N PHE A 83 16.23 0.44 2.52
CA PHE A 83 15.57 -0.71 1.91
C PHE A 83 14.94 -0.26 0.59
N ASP A 84 14.54 -1.21 -0.25
CA ASP A 84 13.85 -0.93 -1.51
C ASP A 84 12.53 -1.74 -1.65
N LEU A 85 11.96 -1.70 -2.85
CA LEU A 85 10.69 -2.35 -3.12
C LEU A 85 10.79 -3.89 -3.09
N ALA A 86 11.94 -4.45 -3.43
CA ALA A 86 12.16 -5.89 -3.35
C ALA A 86 12.13 -6.33 -1.88
N ASP A 87 12.82 -5.61 -0.99
CA ASP A 87 12.77 -5.88 0.46
C ASP A 87 11.33 -5.86 1.01
N VAL A 88 10.51 -4.90 0.56
CA VAL A 88 9.10 -4.80 0.96
C VAL A 88 8.28 -5.98 0.43
N ALA A 89 8.46 -6.35 -0.84
CA ALA A 89 7.73 -7.43 -1.50
C ALA A 89 8.10 -8.81 -0.91
N ASP A 90 9.38 -9.06 -0.70
CA ASP A 90 9.87 -10.31 -0.11
C ASP A 90 9.43 -10.42 1.35
N GLY A 91 9.52 -9.33 2.12
CA GLY A 91 9.07 -9.31 3.51
C GLY A 91 7.58 -9.65 3.68
N ILE A 92 6.70 -9.19 2.77
CA ILE A 92 5.29 -9.59 2.80
C ILE A 92 5.08 -11.01 2.28
N ALA A 93 5.82 -11.44 1.25
CA ALA A 93 5.73 -12.80 0.70
C ALA A 93 6.14 -13.85 1.74
N GLU A 94 7.29 -13.69 2.39
CA GLU A 94 7.77 -14.55 3.47
C GLU A 94 6.77 -14.60 4.63
N LYS A 95 6.24 -13.45 5.03
CA LYS A 95 5.22 -13.36 6.08
C LYS A 95 3.95 -14.14 5.70
N LEU A 96 3.52 -14.08 4.44
CA LEU A 96 2.37 -14.84 3.97
C LEU A 96 2.66 -16.33 3.90
N ILE A 97 3.82 -16.74 3.40
CA ILE A 97 4.26 -18.15 3.36
C ILE A 97 4.28 -18.73 4.78
N PHE A 98 4.91 -18.02 5.72
CA PHE A 98 4.99 -18.41 7.12
C PHE A 98 3.62 -18.56 7.79
N ARG A 99 2.67 -17.67 7.45
CA ARG A 99 1.28 -17.73 7.98
C ARG A 99 0.44 -18.84 7.37
N HIS A 100 0.87 -19.45 6.27
CA HIS A 100 0.13 -20.51 5.57
C HIS A 100 0.95 -21.81 5.49
N PRO A 101 1.35 -22.40 6.64
CA PRO A 101 2.12 -23.65 6.65
C PRO A 101 1.34 -24.85 6.09
N HIS A 102 0.03 -24.69 5.89
CA HIS A 102 -0.83 -25.69 5.28
C HIS A 102 -0.85 -25.67 3.76
N ILE A 103 -0.35 -24.59 3.15
CA ILE A 103 -0.15 -24.48 1.70
C ILE A 103 1.32 -24.74 1.36
N TYR A 104 2.25 -24.26 2.19
CA TYR A 104 3.69 -24.23 1.89
C TYR A 104 4.55 -25.18 2.75
N GLY A 105 3.94 -25.98 3.62
CA GLY A 105 4.64 -26.95 4.48
C GLY A 105 3.84 -28.24 4.67
N ASP A 106 4.27 -29.08 5.60
CA ASP A 106 3.71 -30.44 5.79
C ASP A 106 2.44 -30.49 6.68
N VAL A 107 1.89 -29.34 7.06
CA VAL A 107 0.78 -29.26 8.03
C VAL A 107 -0.56 -29.35 7.32
N LYS A 108 -1.29 -30.46 7.42
CA LYS A 108 -2.66 -30.52 6.89
C LYS A 108 -3.64 -29.66 7.71
N ALA A 109 -4.42 -28.84 7.02
CA ALA A 109 -5.55 -28.10 7.58
C ALA A 109 -6.64 -28.03 6.50
N ASP A 110 -7.59 -28.95 6.58
CA ASP A 110 -8.57 -29.19 5.50
C ASP A 110 -9.87 -28.40 5.67
N THR A 111 -10.01 -27.59 6.73
CA THR A 111 -11.19 -26.73 6.95
C THR A 111 -10.79 -25.30 7.36
N PRO A 112 -11.60 -24.28 7.01
CA PRO A 112 -11.38 -22.90 7.43
C PRO A 112 -11.17 -22.76 8.95
N GLU A 113 -11.90 -23.50 9.78
CA GLU A 113 -11.80 -23.47 11.24
C GLU A 113 -10.51 -24.16 11.76
N ALA A 114 -9.98 -25.13 11.02
CA ALA A 114 -8.69 -25.75 11.32
C ALA A 114 -7.52 -24.83 10.93
N VAL A 115 -7.69 -24.05 9.86
CA VAL A 115 -6.77 -22.99 9.41
C VAL A 115 -6.76 -21.87 10.45
N GLU A 116 -7.91 -21.31 10.81
CA GLU A 116 -8.06 -20.17 11.73
C GLU A 116 -7.49 -20.46 13.13
N ARG A 117 -7.77 -21.64 13.70
CA ARG A 117 -7.23 -22.08 15.00
C ARG A 117 -5.71 -22.26 15.01
N LYS A 118 -5.12 -22.70 13.89
CA LYS A 118 -3.66 -22.87 13.76
C LYS A 118 -2.97 -21.54 13.42
N LEU A 119 -3.61 -20.67 12.65
CA LEU A 119 -3.17 -19.30 12.41
C LEU A 119 -3.18 -18.49 13.71
N GLY A 120 -4.23 -18.58 14.54
CA GLY A 120 -4.32 -17.89 15.82
C GLY A 120 -3.18 -18.24 16.80
N ALA A 121 -2.63 -19.46 16.74
CA ALA A 121 -1.46 -19.85 17.52
C ALA A 121 -0.15 -19.16 17.04
N ASN A 122 -0.05 -18.83 15.75
CA ASN A 122 1.11 -18.17 15.13
C ASN A 122 0.93 -16.65 14.95
N GLN A 123 -0.25 -16.10 15.23
CA GLN A 123 -0.64 -14.71 14.96
C GLN A 123 -0.85 -13.84 16.21
N ALA A 124 -0.65 -14.39 17.41
CA ALA A 124 -0.89 -13.70 18.68
C ALA A 124 -0.15 -12.35 18.85
N GLU A 125 0.93 -12.09 18.11
CA GLU A 125 1.62 -10.79 18.04
C GLU A 125 1.10 -9.86 16.93
N GLY A 126 0.65 -10.42 15.80
CA GLY A 126 0.16 -9.65 14.64
C GLY A 126 -1.20 -9.00 14.89
N GLU A 127 -2.12 -9.73 15.51
CA GLU A 127 -3.48 -9.26 15.81
C GLU A 127 -3.49 -8.19 16.91
N ARG A 128 -2.67 -8.35 17.97
CA ARG A 128 -2.47 -7.31 19.00
C ARG A 128 -2.00 -5.98 18.41
N ARG A 129 -1.19 -6.03 17.35
CA ARG A 129 -0.67 -4.84 16.67
C ARG A 129 -1.71 -4.15 15.79
N GLN A 130 -2.67 -4.91 15.26
CA GLN A 130 -3.73 -4.42 14.36
C GLN A 130 -4.90 -3.80 15.14
N GLN A 131 -5.30 -4.39 16.28
CA GLN A 131 -6.27 -3.79 17.21
C GLN A 131 -5.77 -2.41 17.71
N ASN A 132 -4.47 -2.33 18.02
CA ASN A 132 -3.83 -1.09 18.46
C ASN A 132 -3.64 -0.08 17.31
N CYS A 133 -3.85 -0.46 16.04
CA CYS A 133 -3.72 0.45 14.91
C CYS A 133 -4.87 1.48 14.88
N PHE A 134 -6.12 1.03 15.00
CA PHE A 134 -7.27 1.95 15.03
C PHE A 134 -7.21 2.89 16.24
N GLU A 135 -6.87 2.38 17.42
CA GLU A 135 -6.68 3.21 18.62
C GLU A 135 -5.47 4.15 18.53
N ARG A 136 -4.42 3.79 17.80
CA ARG A 136 -3.26 4.68 17.54
C ARG A 136 -3.57 5.71 16.46
N CYS A 137 -4.34 5.36 15.43
CA CYS A 137 -4.84 6.31 14.43
C CYS A 137 -5.70 7.38 15.10
N ALA A 138 -6.55 7.01 16.07
CA ALA A 138 -7.31 7.95 16.89
C ALA A 138 -6.43 8.86 17.77
N ARG A 139 -5.17 8.48 18.01
CA ARG A 139 -4.17 9.26 18.77
C ARG A 139 -3.20 10.05 17.89
N LEU A 140 -3.27 9.91 16.57
CA LEU A 140 -2.51 10.76 15.67
C LEU A 140 -3.08 12.19 15.73
N PRO A 141 -2.24 13.23 15.65
CA PRO A 141 -2.73 14.59 15.53
C PRO A 141 -3.70 14.68 14.35
N ALA A 142 -4.80 15.41 14.55
CA ALA A 142 -5.82 15.63 13.52
C ALA A 142 -5.14 16.04 12.21
N LEU A 143 -5.63 15.50 11.09
CA LEU A 143 -5.14 15.90 9.78
C LEU A 143 -5.28 17.43 9.68
N PRO A 144 -4.21 18.16 9.31
CA PRO A 144 -4.30 19.59 9.12
C PRO A 144 -5.40 19.88 8.11
N ASP A 145 -6.24 20.87 8.42
CA ASP A 145 -7.34 21.28 7.55
C ASP A 145 -6.79 21.75 6.20
N GLN A 146 -7.01 20.95 5.16
CA GLN A 146 -6.60 21.27 3.80
C GLN A 146 -7.60 22.16 3.06
N SER A 147 -8.72 22.55 3.70
CA SER A 147 -9.73 23.44 3.10
C SER A 147 -9.21 24.86 2.85
N HIS A 148 -8.10 25.26 3.49
CA HIS A 148 -7.52 26.59 3.37
C HIS A 148 -6.40 26.73 2.33
N THR A 149 -5.99 25.65 1.64
CA THR A 149 -5.23 25.82 0.40
C THR A 149 -6.20 26.22 -0.69
N HIS A 150 -6.05 27.42 -1.25
CA HIS A 150 -7.02 28.11 -2.12
C HIS A 150 -7.24 27.47 -3.51
N THR A 151 -6.97 26.18 -3.64
CA THR A 151 -7.37 25.28 -4.73
C THR A 151 -7.80 23.99 -4.05
N GLY A 152 -9.12 23.75 -3.91
CA GLY A 152 -9.71 22.63 -3.16
C GLY A 152 -9.48 21.25 -3.77
N GLN A 153 -8.22 20.91 -4.02
CA GLN A 153 -7.75 19.64 -4.54
C GLN A 153 -6.37 19.39 -3.96
N SER A 154 -6.15 18.22 -3.35
CA SER A 154 -4.80 17.79 -2.99
C SER A 154 -3.91 17.87 -4.24
N PRO A 155 -2.62 18.22 -4.14
CA PRO A 155 -1.77 18.32 -5.32
C PRO A 155 -1.72 17.04 -6.18
N TRP A 156 -2.05 15.88 -5.59
CA TRP A 156 -2.27 14.59 -6.25
C TRP A 156 -3.53 14.58 -7.15
N ARG A 157 -4.62 15.23 -6.73
CA ARG A 157 -5.82 15.40 -7.58
C ARG A 157 -5.55 16.19 -8.86
N ARG A 158 -4.51 17.04 -8.91
CA ARG A 158 -4.15 17.80 -10.11
C ARG A 158 -3.58 16.91 -11.23
N PHE A 159 -3.07 15.72 -10.90
CA PHE A 159 -2.65 14.70 -11.85
C PHE A 159 -3.73 13.64 -12.12
N ARG A 160 -4.93 13.77 -11.54
CA ARG A 160 -6.10 12.89 -11.72
C ARG A 160 -6.81 13.11 -13.08
N LEU A 161 -6.07 13.55 -14.10
CA LEU A 161 -6.55 13.75 -15.46
C LEU A 161 -5.81 12.79 -16.41
N GLY A 162 -6.50 11.71 -16.76
CA GLY A 162 -6.11 10.67 -17.71
C GLY A 162 -7.00 9.46 -17.58
#